data_AF-A0A4Y2UJQ8-F1
#
_entry.id   AF-A0A4Y2UJQ8-F1
#
_cell.length_a   1.000
_cell.length_b   1.000
_cell.length_c   1.000
_cell.angle_alpha   90.00
_cell.angle_beta   90.00
_cell.angle_gamma   90.00
#
_symmetry.space_group_name_H-M   'P 1'
#
loop_
_entity.id
_entity.type
_entity.pdbx_description
1 polymer ?
#
loop_
_entity_poly.entity_id
_entity_poly.type
_entity_poly.pdbx_seq_one_letter_code
_entity_poly.pdbx_strand_id
1 'polypeptide(L)'
;MQTGKSANVSPEEIQIFIGCSLLLSCYGYPRLKMVWERFTRIPVIADNIARDRFFFQIRSNPKVINDNDVSDDSKKSDKFWKVRPLLTKFGNDAYNKKDRELLASTNK
;
A
#
# COMPACT_ATOMS: atom_id res chain seq x y z
N MET A 1 -10.76 3.71 -23.83
CA MET A 1 -9.65 4.51 -23.24
C MET A 1 -10.20 5.20 -22.01
N GLN A 2 -9.87 4.72 -20.80
CA GLN A 2 -10.23 5.45 -19.59
C GLN A 2 -9.17 6.52 -19.36
N THR A 3 -9.55 7.78 -19.54
CA THR A 3 -8.72 8.95 -19.23
C THR A 3 -8.20 8.81 -17.80
N GLY A 4 -6.88 8.68 -17.66
CA GLY A 4 -6.21 8.59 -16.37
C GLY A 4 -6.34 9.90 -15.62
N LYS A 5 -7.46 10.07 -14.91
CA LYS A 5 -7.56 11.10 -13.88
C LYS A 5 -6.62 10.68 -12.76
N SER A 6 -5.65 11.53 -12.43
CA SER A 6 -4.97 11.42 -11.15
C SER A 6 -6.06 11.42 -10.09
N ALA A 7 -6.21 10.30 -9.37
CA ALA A 7 -6.90 10.37 -8.09
C ALA A 7 -6.07 11.37 -7.30
N ASN A 8 -6.59 12.56 -7.05
CA ASN A 8 -5.93 13.64 -6.31
C ASN A 8 -5.80 13.19 -4.85
N VAL A 9 -4.92 12.22 -4.60
CA VAL A 9 -4.71 11.58 -3.32
C VAL A 9 -3.58 12.34 -2.62
N SER A 10 -3.90 12.94 -1.48
CA SER A 10 -2.89 13.55 -0.60
C SER A 10 -2.02 12.45 0.03
N PRO A 11 -0.73 12.70 0.31
CA PRO A 11 0.09 11.80 1.12
C PRO A 11 -0.58 11.38 2.44
N GLU A 12 -1.35 12.28 3.05
CA GLU A 12 -2.10 12.02 4.29
C GLU A 12 -3.19 10.96 4.08
N GLU A 13 -3.88 11.00 2.95
CA GLU A 13 -4.92 10.02 2.62
C GLU A 13 -4.35 8.63 2.40
N ILE A 14 -3.12 8.54 1.87
CA ILE A 14 -2.40 7.26 1.74
C ILE A 14 -2.05 6.70 3.11
N GLN A 15 -1.59 7.54 4.04
CA GLN A 15 -1.30 7.12 5.41
C GLN A 15 -2.56 6.63 6.13
N ILE A 16 -3.67 7.36 6.02
CA ILE A 16 -4.97 6.95 6.54
C ILE A 16 -5.39 5.62 5.91
N PHE A 17 -5.26 5.48 4.59
CA PHE A 17 -5.60 4.24 3.89
C PHE A 17 -4.79 3.03 4.40
N ILE A 18 -3.48 3.18 4.58
CA ILE A 18 -2.61 2.12 5.10
C ILE A 18 -3.00 1.80 6.55
N GLY A 19 -3.17 2.81 7.40
CA GLY A 19 -3.58 2.65 8.80
C GLY A 19 -4.93 1.95 8.93
N CYS A 20 -5.93 2.39 8.17
CA CYS A 20 -7.24 1.74 8.10
C CYS A 20 -7.13 0.29 7.58
N SER A 21 -6.28 0.02 6.59
CA SER A 21 -6.07 -1.34 6.08
C SER A 21 -5.46 -2.28 7.12
N LEU A 22 -4.53 -1.78 7.93
CA LEU A 22 -3.95 -2.53 9.05
C LEU A 22 -5.02 -2.78 10.13
N LEU A 23 -5.78 -1.76 10.52
CA LEU A 23 -6.87 -1.92 11.48
C LEU A 23 -7.91 -2.93 10.98
N LEU A 24 -8.31 -2.86 9.71
CA LEU A 24 -9.22 -3.82 9.07
C LEU A 24 -8.70 -5.26 9.17
N SER A 25 -7.39 -5.46 9.01
CA SER A 25 -6.77 -6.78 9.14
C SER A 25 -6.89 -7.36 10.56
N CYS A 26 -6.88 -6.50 11.59
CA CYS A 26 -7.06 -6.93 12.98
C CYS A 26 -8.51 -7.30 13.32
N TYR A 27 -9.50 -6.65 12.70
CA TYR A 27 -10.92 -6.90 12.97
C TYR A 27 -11.49 -8.14 12.27
N GLY A 28 -10.86 -8.61 11.19
CA GLY A 28 -11.21 -9.89 10.56
C GLY A 28 -12.59 -9.94 9.89
N TYR A 29 -13.18 -8.80 9.49
CA TYR A 29 -14.50 -8.80 8.86
C TYR A 29 -14.50 -9.55 7.51
N PRO A 30 -15.49 -10.42 7.25
CA PRO A 30 -15.58 -11.18 5.99
C PRO A 30 -15.84 -10.28 4.78
N ARG A 31 -16.44 -9.09 4.98
CA ARG A 31 -16.68 -8.10 3.93
C ARG A 31 -16.26 -6.72 4.41
N LEU A 32 -15.23 -6.15 3.77
CA LEU A 32 -14.69 -4.84 4.11
C LEU A 32 -15.74 -3.71 4.10
N LYS A 33 -16.81 -3.81 3.29
CA LYS A 33 -17.89 -2.82 3.25
C LYS A 33 -18.66 -2.69 4.58
N MET A 34 -18.63 -3.74 5.41
CA MET A 34 -19.33 -3.77 6.71
C MET A 34 -18.85 -2.68 7.67
N VAL A 35 -17.62 -2.21 7.52
CA VAL A 35 -17.05 -1.14 8.36
C VAL A 35 -17.77 0.20 8.22
N TRP A 36 -18.54 0.38 7.15
CA TRP A 36 -19.36 1.58 6.94
C TRP A 36 -20.86 1.31 7.11
N GLU A 37 -21.28 0.12 7.54
CA GLU A 37 -22.68 -0.23 7.81
C GLU A 37 -23.07 0.10 9.24
N ARG A 38 -24.32 0.52 9.49
CA ARG A 38 -24.76 1.05 10.80
C ARG A 38 -24.43 0.15 11.99
N PHE A 39 -24.61 -1.16 11.86
CA PHE A 39 -24.46 -2.12 12.96
C PHE A 39 -23.01 -2.57 13.20
N THR A 40 -22.14 -2.42 12.21
CA THR A 40 -20.75 -2.91 12.22
C THR A 40 -19.76 -1.80 11.93
N ARG A 41 -20.20 -0.55 12.16
CA ARG A 41 -19.41 0.64 11.86
C ARG A 41 -18.21 0.69 12.79
N ILE A 42 -17.01 0.85 12.24
CA ILE A 42 -15.84 1.26 13.02
C ILE A 42 -15.67 2.77 12.81
N PRO A 43 -15.96 3.61 13.81
CA PRO A 43 -15.87 5.07 13.68
C PRO A 43 -14.49 5.54 13.21
N VAL A 44 -13.44 4.94 13.77
CA VAL A 44 -12.02 5.24 13.45
C VAL A 44 -11.71 5.11 11.95
N ILE A 45 -12.41 4.24 11.22
CA ILE A 45 -12.21 4.07 9.78
C ILE A 45 -13.27 4.86 9.00
N ALA A 46 -14.53 4.76 9.41
CA ALA A 46 -15.66 5.28 8.65
C ALA A 46 -15.83 6.81 8.73
N ASP A 47 -15.22 7.46 9.71
CA ASP A 47 -15.22 8.93 9.85
C ASP A 47 -14.05 9.56 9.08
N ASN A 48 -12.92 8.84 8.98
CA ASN A 48 -11.70 9.35 8.32
C ASN A 48 -11.68 9.16 6.80
N ILE A 49 -12.38 8.14 6.29
CA ILE A 49 -12.42 7.88 4.85
C ILE A 49 -13.79 7.35 4.41
N ALA A 50 -14.31 7.92 3.31
CA ALA A 50 -15.55 7.47 2.70
C ALA A 50 -15.37 6.09 2.03
N ARG A 51 -16.40 5.24 2.13
CA ARG A 51 -16.44 3.89 1.54
C ARG A 51 -16.01 3.90 0.07
N ASP A 52 -16.67 4.70 -0.75
CA ASP A 52 -16.45 4.68 -2.19
C ASP A 52 -15.07 5.22 -2.56
N ARG A 53 -14.53 6.16 -1.77
CA ARG A 53 -13.17 6.66 -1.94
C ARG A 53 -12.13 5.60 -1.61
N PHE A 54 -12.31 4.86 -0.53
CA PHE A 54 -11.43 3.74 -0.16
C PHE A 54 -11.40 2.64 -1.24
N PHE A 55 -12.56 2.17 -1.70
CA PHE A 55 -12.64 1.04 -2.64
C PHE A 55 -12.35 1.42 -4.09
N PHE A 56 -12.99 2.47 -4.61
CA PHE A 56 -13.01 2.73 -6.05
C PHE A 56 -11.92 3.69 -6.51
N GLN A 57 -11.38 4.51 -5.61
CA GLN A 57 -10.36 5.49 -5.96
C GLN A 57 -8.97 5.07 -5.47
N ILE A 58 -8.83 4.76 -4.18
CA ILE A 58 -7.49 4.52 -3.60
C ILE A 58 -7.04 3.07 -3.80
N ARG A 59 -7.88 2.08 -3.47
CA ARG A 59 -7.48 0.67 -3.54
C ARG A 59 -7.28 0.13 -4.97
N SER A 60 -7.98 0.68 -5.95
CA SER A 60 -7.94 0.25 -7.36
C SER A 60 -6.81 0.87 -8.17
N ASN A 61 -6.31 2.04 -7.76
CA ASN A 61 -5.33 2.83 -8.52
C ASN A 61 -3.94 3.00 -7.88
N PRO A 62 -3.47 2.19 -6.90
CA PRO A 62 -2.14 2.40 -6.34
C PRO A 62 -1.09 2.05 -7.41
N LYS A 63 -0.43 3.07 -7.95
CA LYS A 63 0.70 2.93 -8.85
C LYS A 63 1.98 3.24 -8.09
N VAL A 64 2.87 2.26 -8.06
CA VAL A 64 4.17 2.40 -7.37
C VAL A 64 5.25 2.93 -8.29
N ILE A 65 5.07 2.76 -9.60
CA ILE A 65 6.02 3.17 -10.63
C ILE A 65 5.28 3.98 -11.67
N ASN A 66 5.96 4.99 -12.20
CA ASN A 66 5.51 5.70 -13.38
C ASN A 66 5.74 4.82 -14.62
N ASP A 67 4.65 4.44 -15.30
CA ASP A 67 4.70 3.55 -16.46
C ASP A 67 5.52 4.13 -17.64
N ASN A 68 5.70 5.47 -17.67
CA ASN A 68 6.43 6.20 -18.70
C ASN A 68 7.96 6.15 -18.52
N ASP A 69 8.46 5.84 -17.33
CA ASP A 69 9.90 5.81 -17.03
C ASP A 69 10.53 4.42 -17.27
N VAL A 70 9.72 3.43 -17.67
CA VAL A 70 10.16 2.04 -17.86
C VAL A 70 10.08 1.67 -19.35
N SER A 71 11.24 1.33 -19.93
CA SER A 71 11.33 0.80 -21.30
C SER A 71 10.58 -0.53 -21.44
N ASP A 72 9.93 -0.74 -22.59
CA ASP A 72 9.11 -1.93 -22.86
C ASP A 72 9.92 -3.23 -22.85
N ASP A 73 11.24 -3.16 -23.11
CA ASP A 73 12.13 -4.32 -23.03
C ASP A 73 12.33 -4.79 -21.58
N SER A 74 12.41 -3.86 -20.62
CA SER A 74 12.49 -4.19 -19.19
C SER A 74 11.18 -4.76 -18.64
N LYS A 75 10.03 -4.36 -19.22
CA LYS A 75 8.72 -4.93 -18.88
C LYS A 75 8.57 -6.37 -19.34
N LYS A 76 9.21 -6.75 -20.46
CA LYS A 76 9.22 -8.12 -20.98
C LYS A 76 10.16 -9.03 -20.21
N SER A 77 11.30 -8.51 -19.74
CA SER A 77 12.28 -9.31 -19.00
C SER A 77 11.84 -9.64 -17.57
N ASP A 78 11.14 -8.72 -16.90
CA ASP A 78 10.69 -8.92 -15.51
C ASP A 78 9.17 -8.82 -15.41
N LYS A 79 8.49 -9.95 -15.17
CA LYS A 79 7.02 -9.98 -15.00
C LYS A 79 6.55 -9.18 -13.76
N PHE A 80 7.44 -8.96 -12.78
CA PHE A 80 7.18 -8.21 -11.55
C PHE A 80 7.69 -6.77 -11.60
N TRP A 81 7.98 -6.25 -12.80
CA TRP A 81 8.52 -4.89 -12.99
C TRP A 81 7.79 -3.80 -12.21
N LYS A 82 6.46 -3.89 -12.06
CA LYS A 82 5.61 -2.92 -11.33
C LYS A 82 5.82 -2.87 -9.80
N VAL A 83 6.30 -3.95 -9.21
CA VAL A 83 6.50 -4.08 -7.76
C VAL A 83 7.98 -4.24 -7.39
N ARG A 84 8.84 -4.44 -8.39
CA ARG A 84 10.28 -4.61 -8.25
C ARG A 84 10.97 -3.57 -7.36
N PRO A 85 10.74 -2.25 -7.47
CA PRO A 85 11.42 -1.27 -6.62
C PRO A 85 11.02 -1.38 -5.16
N LEU A 86 9.78 -1.77 -4.84
CA LEU A 86 9.40 -2.06 -3.46
C LEU A 86 10.16 -3.26 -2.93
N LEU A 87 10.20 -4.35 -3.69
CA LEU A 87 10.88 -5.58 -3.29
C LEU A 87 12.38 -5.37 -3.09
N THR A 88 13.02 -4.62 -3.99
CA THR A 88 14.44 -4.25 -3.85
C THR A 88 14.66 -3.40 -2.61
N LYS A 89 13.77 -2.45 -2.32
CA LYS A 89 13.88 -1.61 -1.12
C LYS A 89 13.73 -2.41 0.16
N PHE A 90 12.69 -3.24 0.27
CA PHE A 90 12.48 -4.12 1.42
C PHE A 90 13.61 -5.12 1.61
N GLY A 91 14.13 -5.70 0.52
CA GLY A 91 15.28 -6.59 0.55
C GLY A 91 16.50 -5.90 1.14
N ASN A 92 16.90 -4.75 0.57
CA ASN A 92 18.07 -3.99 1.04
C ASN A 92 17.93 -3.57 2.51
N ASP A 93 16.76 -3.10 2.92
CA ASP A 93 16.51 -2.69 4.30
C ASP A 93 16.60 -3.90 5.27
N ALA A 94 16.14 -5.09 4.86
CA ALA A 94 16.29 -6.32 5.64
C ALA A 94 17.74 -6.79 5.75
N TYR A 95 18.52 -6.70 4.67
CA TYR A 95 19.97 -7.01 4.71
C TYR A 95 20.71 -6.05 5.64
N ASN A 96 20.47 -4.75 5.51
CA ASN A 96 21.09 -3.73 6.36
C ASN A 96 20.73 -3.88 7.85
N LYS A 97 19.51 -4.35 8.15
CA LYS A 97 19.08 -4.62 9.53
C LYS A 97 19.83 -5.83 10.12
N LYS A 98 19.98 -6.92 9.35
CA LYS A 98 20.76 -8.09 9.79
C LYS A 98 22.21 -7.75 10.08
N ASP A 99 22.84 -6.94 9.22
CA ASP A 99 24.23 -6.51 9.43
C ASP A 99 24.38 -5.67 10.71
N ARG A 100 23.41 -4.80 11.02
CA ARG A 100 23.39 -4.04 12.29
C ARG A 100 23.22 -4.93 13.52
N GLU A 101 22.36 -5.94 13.45
CA GLU A 101 22.13 -6.88 14.56
C GLU A 101 23.35 -7.78 14.79
N LEU A 102 24.04 -8.20 13.72
CA LEU A 102 25.30 -8.93 13.80
C LEU A 102 26.40 -8.09 14.47
N LEU A 103 26.58 -6.83 14.04
CA LEU A 103 27.55 -5.90 14.66
C LEU A 103 27.27 -5.61 16.14
N ALA A 104 26.00 -5.61 16.54
CA ALA A 104 25.59 -5.44 17.95
C ALA A 104 25.85 -6.70 18.80
N SER A 105 25.84 -7.90 18.19
CA SER A 105 26.10 -9.17 18.87
C SER A 105 27.58 -9.50 19.05
N THR A 106 28.46 -8.92 18.23
CA THR A 106 29.93 -9.10 18.31
C THR A 106 30.59 -8.15 19.32
N ASN A 107 29.91 -7.09 19.76
CA ASN A 107 30.41 -6.09 20.71
C ASN A 107 29.96 -6.34 22.17
N LYS A 108 29.50 -7.56 22.49
CA LYS A 108 29.14 -7.99 23.84
C LYS A 108 30.00 -9.18 24.23
#